data_AF-A0A9Q0Y2K7-F1
#
_entry.id   AF-A0A9Q0Y2K7-F1
#
_cell.length_a   1.000
_cell.length_b   1.000
_cell.length_c   1.000
_cell.angle_alpha   90.00
_cell.angle_beta   90.00
_cell.angle_gamma   90.00
#
_symmetry.space_group_name_H-M   'P 1'
#
loop_
_entity.id
_entity.type
_entity.pdbx_description
1 polymer ?
#
loop_
_entity_poly.entity_id
_entity_poly.type
_entity_poly.pdbx_seq_one_letter_code
_entity_poly.pdbx_strand_id
1 'polypeptide(L)'
;MDDLKLYGKSQQEIDSILNTVQIFCNDIAMKFRLDKCATLSIIRGKIVKMEGIDMPNNFIKTLDEELYKYLGLLQADNIKHKEVKNKVSQEYIRRVRKILKSKLNGKNTIQAINTWAIPVLRYTAGIINRTQAELEALDQRKEQ
;
A
#
# COMPACT_ATOMS: atom_id res chain seq x y z
N MET A 1 7.73 -3.70 14.67
CA MET A 1 6.54 -3.97 13.84
C MET A 1 5.66 -2.78 14.09
N ASP A 2 5.66 -1.83 13.16
CA ASP A 2 5.26 -0.45 13.47
C ASP A 2 3.96 -0.05 12.76
N ASP A 3 3.60 -0.77 11.69
CA ASP A 3 2.36 -0.57 10.93
C ASP A 3 1.34 -1.64 11.33
N LEU A 4 0.36 -1.26 12.15
CA LEU A 4 -0.74 -2.12 12.60
C LEU A 4 -2.05 -1.71 11.93
N LYS A 5 -2.87 -2.68 11.51
CA LYS A 5 -4.24 -2.44 11.02
C LYS A 5 -5.23 -3.13 11.95
N LEU A 6 -6.12 -2.35 12.56
CA LEU A 6 -7.14 -2.82 13.48
C LEU A 6 -8.48 -2.93 12.76
N TYR A 7 -9.26 -3.94 13.11
CA TYR A 7 -10.58 -4.19 12.55
C TYR A 7 -11.56 -4.43 13.70
N GLY A 8 -12.76 -3.87 13.56
CA GLY A 8 -13.85 -3.99 14.53
C GLY A 8 -15.16 -3.78 13.81
N LYS A 9 -16.21 -4.45 14.29
CA LYS A 9 -17.55 -4.42 13.69
C LYS A 9 -18.35 -3.17 14.04
N SER A 10 -17.96 -2.48 15.11
CA SER A 10 -18.59 -1.26 15.62
C SER A 10 -17.54 -0.29 16.13
N GLN A 11 -17.93 0.98 16.25
CA GLN A 11 -17.07 2.03 16.77
C GLN A 11 -16.58 1.70 18.18
N GLN A 12 -17.48 1.23 19.06
CA GLN A 12 -17.14 0.83 20.43
C GLN A 12 -16.10 -0.29 20.50
N GLU A 13 -16.15 -1.25 19.58
CA GLU A 13 -15.17 -2.34 19.53
C GLU A 13 -13.80 -1.82 19.07
N ILE A 14 -13.76 -0.94 18.08
CA ILE A 14 -12.52 -0.27 17.65
C ILE A 14 -11.91 0.56 18.78
N ASP A 15 -12.71 1.32 19.52
CA ASP A 15 -12.25 2.16 20.63
C ASP A 15 -11.65 1.30 21.75
N SER A 16 -12.29 0.17 22.06
CA SER A 16 -11.79 -0.80 23.04
C SER A 16 -10.44 -1.43 22.62
N ILE A 17 -10.33 -1.82 21.35
CA ILE A 17 -9.09 -2.37 20.78
C ILE A 17 -7.99 -1.31 20.79
N LEU A 18 -8.29 -0.06 20.39
CA LEU A 18 -7.33 1.05 20.40
C LEU A 18 -6.81 1.34 21.80
N ASN A 19 -7.69 1.37 22.81
CA ASN A 19 -7.30 1.53 24.21
C ASN A 19 -6.37 0.41 24.67
N THR A 20 -6.70 -0.84 24.34
CA THR A 20 -5.86 -2.00 24.68
C THR A 20 -4.48 -1.91 24.06
N VAL A 21 -4.40 -1.55 22.76
CA VAL A 21 -3.13 -1.36 22.04
C VAL A 21 -2.33 -0.22 22.65
N GLN A 22 -2.98 0.89 23.02
CA GLN A 22 -2.30 2.03 23.63
C GLN A 22 -1.69 1.67 25.01
N ILE A 23 -2.44 0.97 25.86
CA ILE A 23 -1.93 0.47 27.15
C ILE A 23 -0.72 -0.42 26.92
N PHE A 24 -0.83 -1.40 26.03
CA PHE A 24 0.26 -2.31 25.72
C PHE A 24 1.50 -1.59 25.15
N CYS A 25 1.32 -0.63 24.23
CA CYS A 25 2.41 0.18 23.70
C CYS A 25 3.13 0.97 24.80
N ASN A 26 2.38 1.54 25.75
CA ASN A 26 2.96 2.26 26.87
C ASN A 26 3.74 1.33 27.81
N ASP A 27 3.22 0.13 28.09
CA ASP A 27 3.87 -0.87 28.96
C ASP A 27 5.23 -1.32 28.41
N ILE A 28 5.35 -1.44 27.07
CA ILE A 28 6.62 -1.78 26.40
C ILE A 28 7.48 -0.55 26.08
N ALA A 29 7.12 0.63 26.59
CA ALA A 29 7.78 1.92 26.32
C ALA A 29 7.89 2.28 24.82
N MET A 30 6.92 1.86 24.01
CA MET A 30 6.82 2.19 22.59
C MET A 30 5.91 3.41 22.37
N LYS A 31 6.40 4.41 21.63
CA LYS A 31 5.60 5.59 21.28
C LYS A 31 4.55 5.25 20.23
N PHE A 32 3.28 5.31 20.64
CA PHE A 32 2.16 5.16 19.74
C PHE A 32 1.89 6.48 19.00
N ARG A 33 2.29 6.56 17.72
CA ARG A 33 2.17 7.76 16.87
C ARG A 33 0.77 7.90 16.26
N LEU A 34 -0.16 8.34 17.11
CA LEU A 34 -1.56 8.58 16.74
C LEU A 34 -1.73 9.65 15.63
N ASP A 35 -0.77 10.55 15.48
CA ASP A 35 -0.73 11.57 14.42
C ASP A 35 -0.67 10.98 13.00
N LYS A 36 -0.20 9.73 12.87
CA LYS A 36 -0.14 8.99 11.60
C LYS A 36 -1.26 7.97 11.44
N CYS A 37 -2.10 7.80 12.46
CA CYS A 37 -3.23 6.90 12.40
C CYS A 37 -4.36 7.57 11.61
N ALA A 38 -5.11 6.74 10.87
CA ALA A 38 -6.30 7.17 10.17
C ALA A 38 -7.38 6.08 10.31
N THR A 39 -8.64 6.50 10.31
CA THR A 39 -9.79 5.60 10.44
C THR A 39 -10.58 5.53 9.13
N LEU A 40 -11.15 4.36 8.86
CA LEU A 40 -11.96 4.11 7.68
C LEU A 40 -13.18 3.27 8.08
N SER A 41 -14.37 3.82 7.86
CA SER A 41 -15.62 3.14 8.16
C SER A 41 -16.28 2.64 6.88
N ILE A 42 -16.61 1.35 6.84
CA ILE A 42 -17.25 0.70 5.70
C ILE A 42 -18.60 0.13 6.14
N ILE A 43 -19.69 0.65 5.58
CA ILE A 43 -21.05 0.17 5.87
C ILE A 43 -21.64 -0.37 4.57
N ARG A 44 -21.98 -1.67 4.56
CA ARG A 44 -22.55 -2.37 3.39
C ARG A 44 -21.71 -2.20 2.11
N GLY A 45 -20.37 -2.28 2.24
CA GLY A 45 -19.43 -2.15 1.11
C GLY A 45 -19.33 -0.74 0.52
N LYS A 46 -19.68 0.28 1.31
CA LYS A 46 -19.46 1.69 0.97
C LYS A 46 -18.69 2.37 2.08
N ILE A 47 -17.69 3.15 1.68
CA ILE A 47 -16.93 4.01 2.60
C ILE A 47 -17.84 5.14 3.05
N VAL A 48 -17.97 5.31 4.37
CA VAL A 48 -18.74 6.38 5.01
C VAL A 48 -17.77 7.29 5.74
N LYS A 49 -17.83 8.60 5.45
CA LYS A 49 -17.08 9.60 6.21
C LYS A 49 -17.71 9.74 7.59
N MET A 50 -16.93 9.49 8.63
CA MET A 50 -17.30 9.76 10.03
C MET A 50 -16.38 10.87 10.56
N GLU A 51 -16.72 11.45 11.70
CA GLU A 51 -15.95 12.54 12.32
C GLU A 51 -14.71 12.03 13.09
N GLY A 52 -14.04 10.97 12.64
CA GLY A 52 -12.84 10.44 13.29
C GLY A 52 -13.13 9.71 14.60
N ILE A 53 -12.08 9.47 15.38
CA ILE A 53 -12.17 8.86 16.72
C ILE A 53 -11.56 9.80 17.72
N ASP A 54 -12.35 10.18 18.71
CA ASP A 54 -11.92 11.04 19.80
C ASP A 54 -11.32 10.19 20.92
N MET A 55 -10.04 10.40 21.21
CA MET A 55 -9.32 9.75 22.31
C MET A 55 -9.00 10.78 23.38
N PRO A 56 -8.83 10.38 24.65
CA PRO A 56 -8.72 11.30 25.79
C PRO A 56 -7.70 12.45 25.63
N ASN A 57 -6.65 12.24 24.83
CA ASN A 57 -5.59 13.22 24.59
C ASN A 57 -5.27 13.46 23.11
N ASN A 58 -5.99 12.84 22.16
CA ASN A 58 -5.67 12.92 20.73
C ASN A 58 -6.88 12.62 19.87
N PHE A 59 -6.91 13.15 18.65
CA PHE A 59 -7.98 12.89 17.69
C PHE A 59 -7.41 12.15 16.48
N ILE A 60 -7.96 10.97 16.18
CA ILE A 60 -7.60 10.22 14.97
C ILE A 60 -8.51 10.67 13.84
N LYS A 61 -7.91 11.28 12.82
CA LYS A 61 -8.64 11.77 11.65
C LYS A 61 -9.19 10.59 10.83
N THR A 62 -10.40 10.76 10.30
CA THR A 62 -10.88 9.89 9.23
C THR A 62 -10.02 10.11 7.99
N LEU A 63 -9.74 9.03 7.29
CA LEU A 63 -9.06 9.10 6.01
C LEU A 63 -9.92 9.92 5.04
N ASP A 64 -9.34 11.00 4.50
CA ASP A 64 -9.95 11.72 3.38
C ASP A 64 -10.03 10.80 2.14
N GLU A 65 -10.65 11.25 1.06
CA GLU A 65 -10.77 10.49 -0.21
C GLU A 65 -9.42 9.99 -0.76
N GLU A 66 -8.30 10.48 -0.21
CA GLU A 66 -6.95 9.98 -0.38
C GLU A 66 -6.75 8.58 0.24
N LEU A 67 -6.96 7.58 -0.61
CA LEU A 67 -6.42 6.21 -0.58
C LEU A 67 -5.30 5.96 0.47
N TYR A 68 -5.54 5.05 1.41
CA TYR A 68 -4.55 4.65 2.39
C TYR A 68 -3.49 3.76 1.73
N LYS A 69 -2.21 4.06 1.97
CA LYS A 69 -1.10 3.24 1.45
C LYS A 69 -0.64 2.25 2.51
N TYR A 70 -1.06 0.99 2.39
CA TYR A 70 -0.61 -0.08 3.27
C TYR A 70 0.42 -0.96 2.55
N LEU A 71 1.61 -1.12 3.14
CA LEU A 71 2.72 -1.93 2.58
C LEU A 71 3.06 -1.58 1.12
N GLY A 72 2.93 -0.31 0.74
CA GLY A 72 3.22 0.13 -0.62
C GLY A 72 2.05 0.02 -1.61
N LEU A 73 0.92 -0.58 -1.20
CA LEU A 73 -0.28 -0.75 -2.02
C LEU A 73 -1.36 0.25 -1.62
N LEU A 74 -2.02 0.85 -2.61
CA LEU A 74 -3.18 1.70 -2.37
C LEU A 74 -4.38 0.82 -2.03
N GLN A 75 -4.90 1.02 -0.84
CA GLN A 75 -6.08 0.35 -0.32
C GLN A 75 -7.11 1.41 0.11
N ALA A 76 -8.37 1.14 -0.21
CA ALA A 76 -9.50 1.83 0.38
C ALA A 76 -10.43 0.75 0.96
N ASP A 77 -11.63 0.59 0.41
CA ASP A 77 -12.51 -0.56 0.70
C ASP A 77 -11.92 -1.88 0.17
N ASN A 78 -11.43 -1.83 -1.08
CA ASN A 78 -10.75 -2.93 -1.76
C ASN A 78 -9.43 -2.47 -2.38
N ILE A 79 -8.58 -3.43 -2.76
CA ILE A 79 -7.37 -3.15 -3.56
C ILE A 79 -7.81 -2.54 -4.89
N LYS A 80 -7.37 -1.32 -5.18
CA LYS A 80 -7.64 -0.64 -6.44
C LYS A 80 -6.76 -1.23 -7.55
N HIS A 81 -7.12 -2.43 -8.02
CA HIS A 81 -6.31 -3.21 -8.96
C HIS A 81 -5.84 -2.40 -10.17
N LYS A 82 -6.72 -1.59 -10.78
CA LYS A 82 -6.37 -0.76 -11.96
C LYS A 82 -5.28 0.28 -11.65
N GLU A 83 -5.41 1.00 -10.53
CA GLU A 83 -4.45 2.03 -10.15
C GLU A 83 -3.11 1.42 -9.75
N VAL A 84 -3.13 0.33 -8.98
CA VAL A 84 -1.91 -0.36 -8.57
C VAL A 84 -1.24 -0.99 -9.80
N LYS A 85 -1.99 -1.59 -10.73
CA LYS A 85 -1.44 -2.05 -12.03
C LYS A 85 -0.71 -0.91 -12.74
N ASN A 86 -1.36 0.24 -12.89
CA ASN A 86 -0.77 1.39 -13.59
C ASN A 86 0.51 1.88 -12.92
N LYS A 87 0.51 2.06 -11.60
CA LYS A 87 1.70 2.51 -10.85
C LYS A 87 2.85 1.52 -10.95
N VAL A 88 2.57 0.23 -10.78
CA VAL A 88 3.59 -0.83 -10.86
C VAL A 88 4.15 -0.93 -12.28
N SER A 89 3.30 -0.85 -13.31
CA SER A 89 3.73 -0.84 -14.71
C SER A 89 4.61 0.36 -15.05
N GLN A 90 4.22 1.55 -14.60
CA GLN A 90 5.03 2.77 -14.79
C GLN A 90 6.38 2.65 -14.08
N GLU A 91 6.40 2.15 -12.85
CA GLU A 91 7.63 1.96 -12.08
C GLU A 91 8.55 0.91 -12.72
N TYR A 92 8.00 -0.20 -13.22
CA TYR A 92 8.75 -1.21 -13.98
C TYR A 92 9.43 -0.59 -15.20
N ILE A 93 8.66 0.11 -16.05
CA ILE A 93 9.19 0.76 -17.25
C ILE A 93 10.25 1.82 -16.89
N ARG A 94 10.02 2.58 -15.82
CA ARG A 94 10.97 3.58 -15.33
C ARG A 94 12.30 2.92 -14.94
N ARG A 95 12.27 1.77 -14.27
CA ARG A 95 13.48 1.01 -13.89
C ARG A 95 14.19 0.43 -15.11
N VAL A 96 13.44 -0.20 -16.02
CA VAL A 96 14.00 -0.75 -17.27
C VAL A 96 14.70 0.36 -18.07
N ARG A 97 14.04 1.51 -18.30
CA ARG A 97 14.64 2.66 -18.99
C ARG A 97 15.92 3.15 -18.32
N LYS A 98 15.96 3.22 -16.98
CA LYS A 98 17.18 3.61 -16.26
C LYS A 98 18.31 2.60 -16.44
N ILE A 99 17.99 1.30 -16.46
CA ILE A 99 18.97 0.24 -16.73
C ILE A 99 19.46 0.32 -18.17
N LEU A 100 18.58 0.49 -19.17
CA LEU A 100 18.99 0.58 -20.58
C LEU A 100 19.84 1.83 -20.87
N LYS A 101 19.58 2.94 -20.16
CA LYS A 101 20.42 4.15 -20.22
C LYS A 101 21.75 3.99 -19.47
N SER A 102 21.90 2.98 -18.64
CA SER A 102 23.17 2.68 -18.02
C SER A 102 24.05 1.95 -19.04
N LYS A 103 25.32 2.36 -19.17
CA LYS A 103 26.29 1.78 -20.12
C LYS A 103 26.77 0.39 -19.66
N LEU A 104 25.87 -0.47 -19.21
CA LEU A 104 26.14 -1.84 -18.79
C LEU A 104 26.29 -2.74 -20.01
N ASN A 105 27.15 -3.77 -19.88
CA ASN A 105 27.21 -4.83 -20.87
C ASN A 105 25.93 -5.69 -20.82
N GLY A 106 25.64 -6.44 -21.89
CA GLY A 106 24.40 -7.22 -22.00
C GLY A 106 24.13 -8.16 -20.82
N LYS A 107 25.17 -8.84 -20.31
CA LYS A 107 25.06 -9.71 -19.13
C LYS A 107 24.60 -8.94 -17.90
N ASN A 108 25.22 -7.81 -17.63
CA ASN A 108 24.92 -6.96 -16.48
C ASN A 108 23.56 -6.26 -16.62
N THR A 109 23.15 -5.90 -17.85
CA THR A 109 21.81 -5.35 -18.14
C THR A 109 20.73 -6.36 -17.79
N ILE A 110 20.86 -7.61 -18.25
CA ILE A 110 19.90 -8.68 -17.94
C ILE A 110 19.85 -8.93 -16.42
N GLN A 111 21.02 -8.99 -15.78
CA GLN A 111 21.09 -9.16 -14.32
C GLN A 111 20.40 -8.00 -13.58
N ALA A 112 20.64 -6.75 -13.99
CA ALA A 112 20.01 -5.59 -13.38
C ALA A 112 18.48 -5.57 -13.55
N ILE A 113 17.97 -6.01 -14.70
CA ILE A 113 16.52 -6.14 -14.93
C ILE A 113 15.93 -7.18 -13.95
N ASN A 114 16.54 -8.37 -13.87
CA ASN A 114 16.08 -9.45 -13.00
C ASN A 114 16.14 -9.09 -11.51
N THR A 115 17.18 -8.37 -11.10
CA THR A 115 17.40 -8.02 -9.69
C THR A 115 16.62 -6.77 -9.26
N TRP A 116 16.36 -5.79 -10.15
CA TRP A 116 15.78 -4.51 -9.75
C TRP A 116 14.43 -4.19 -10.37
N ALA A 117 14.20 -4.52 -11.64
CA ALA A 117 12.93 -4.22 -12.32
C ALA A 117 11.87 -5.29 -12.04
N ILE A 118 12.21 -6.58 -12.21
CA ILE A 118 11.27 -7.70 -12.05
C ILE A 118 10.64 -7.79 -10.64
N PRO A 119 11.35 -7.52 -9.52
CA PRO A 119 10.74 -7.60 -8.19
C PRO A 119 9.54 -6.68 -7.99
N VAL A 120 9.45 -5.56 -8.72
CA VAL A 120 8.30 -4.64 -8.69
C VAL A 120 7.02 -5.34 -9.18
N LEU A 121 7.13 -6.11 -10.26
CA LEU A 121 6.03 -6.93 -10.77
C LEU A 121 5.76 -8.11 -9.83
N ARG A 122 6.82 -8.81 -9.39
CA ARG A 122 6.72 -10.02 -8.56
C ARG A 122 6.00 -9.76 -7.23
N TYR A 123 6.30 -8.64 -6.57
CA TYR A 123 5.65 -8.26 -5.31
C TYR A 123 4.12 -8.17 -5.42
N THR A 124 3.62 -7.79 -6.60
CA THR A 124 2.18 -7.61 -6.82
C THR A 124 1.51 -8.78 -7.55
N ALA A 125 2.29 -9.79 -7.97
CA ALA A 125 1.79 -10.89 -8.80
C ALA A 125 0.74 -11.77 -8.08
N GLY A 126 0.88 -11.97 -6.77
CA GLY A 126 -0.09 -12.74 -5.97
C GLY A 126 -1.29 -11.93 -5.46
N ILE A 127 -1.27 -10.61 -5.65
CA ILE A 127 -2.27 -9.68 -5.09
C ILE A 127 -3.13 -9.06 -6.20
N ILE A 128 -2.58 -8.90 -7.40
CA ILE A 128 -3.22 -8.26 -8.54
C ILE A 128 -3.46 -9.27 -9.64
N ASN A 129 -4.73 -9.43 -10.01
CA ASN A 129 -5.13 -10.23 -11.16
C ASN A 129 -4.63 -9.57 -12.44
N ARG A 130 -3.54 -10.06 -13.02
CA ARG A 130 -3.06 -9.68 -14.35
C ARG A 130 -3.36 -10.78 -15.35
N THR A 131 -3.72 -10.40 -16.57
CA THR A 131 -3.84 -11.37 -17.66
C THR A 131 -2.50 -11.57 -18.35
N GLN A 132 -2.33 -12.71 -19.01
CA GLN A 132 -1.14 -13.00 -19.81
C GLN A 132 -0.90 -11.93 -20.89
N ALA A 133 -1.96 -11.49 -21.57
CA ALA A 133 -1.89 -10.43 -22.58
C ALA A 133 -1.40 -9.08 -22.01
N GLU A 134 -1.76 -8.73 -20.78
CA GLU A 134 -1.26 -7.50 -20.13
C GLU A 134 0.25 -7.58 -19.85
N LEU A 135 0.76 -8.76 -19.51
CA LEU A 135 2.20 -8.99 -19.28
C LEU A 135 2.98 -8.97 -20.59
N GLU A 136 2.45 -9.61 -21.63
CA GLU A 136 3.04 -9.59 -22.98
C GLU A 136 3.11 -8.17 -23.55
N ALA A 137 2.06 -7.36 -23.35
CA ALA A 137 2.06 -5.95 -23.75
C ALA A 137 3.10 -5.12 -22.99
N LEU A 138 3.42 -5.47 -21.74
CA LEU A 138 4.49 -4.83 -20.97
C LEU A 138 5.87 -5.23 -21.45
N ASP A 139 6.06 -6.49 -21.84
CA ASP A 139 7.32 -7.04 -22.33
C ASP A 139 7.67 -6.51 -23.73
N GLN A 140 6.69 -6.43 -24.62
CA GLN A 140 6.86 -5.97 -26.00
C GLN A 140 6.86 -4.44 -26.15
N ARG A 141 6.83 -3.69 -25.05
CA ARG A 141 6.69 -2.23 -25.09
C ARG A 141 7.97 -1.59 -25.62
N LYS A 142 7.94 -1.16 -26.88
CA LYS A 142 9.03 -0.42 -27.53
C LYS A 142 9.22 0.97 -26.90
N GLU A 143 10.47 1.42 -26.82
CA GLU A 143 10.77 2.80 -26.45
C GLU A 143 10.19 3.74 -27.53
N GLN A 144 9.30 4.64 -27.09
CA GLN A 144 8.97 5.87 -27.81
C GLN A 144 9.87 6.98 -27.28
#